data_AF-A0A520DS17-F1
#
_entry.id   AF-A0A520DS17-F1
#
_cell.length_a   1.000
_cell.length_b   1.000
_cell.length_c   1.000
_cell.angle_alpha   90.00
_cell.angle_beta   90.00
_cell.angle_gamma   90.00
#
_symmetry.space_group_name_H-M   'P 1'
#
loop_
_entity.id
_entity.type
_entity.pdbx_description
1 polymer ?
#
loop_
_entity_poly.entity_id
_entity_poly.type
_entity_poly.pdbx_seq_one_letter_code
_entity_poly.pdbx_strand_id
1 'polypeptide(L)'
;MKGFYLVILICLSHLFCFSQDNYSADLIPSAMRNRANATIRNEETVVDMRSPDNVLYSVKQAITVLNKNGDENARLVIFYDKNKVIKSI
;
A
#
# COMPACT_ATOMS: atom_id res chain seq x y z
N MET A 1 -36.59 23.31 9.93
CA MET A 1 -35.57 23.09 10.98
C MET A 1 -34.90 21.72 10.89
N LYS A 2 -35.63 20.61 10.69
CA LYS A 2 -35.03 19.25 10.59
C LYS A 2 -33.96 19.09 9.49
N GLY A 3 -34.16 19.69 8.31
CA GLY A 3 -33.18 19.62 7.21
C GLY A 3 -31.87 20.37 7.48
N PHE A 4 -31.89 21.41 8.33
CA PHE A 4 -30.68 22.15 8.69
C PHE A 4 -29.71 21.31 9.52
N TYR A 5 -30.23 20.54 10.47
CA TYR A 5 -29.43 19.59 11.25
C TYR A 5 -28.83 18.48 10.38
N LEU A 6 -29.55 18.02 9.35
CA LEU A 6 -29.04 17.02 8.41
C LEU A 6 -27.86 17.57 7.59
N VAL A 7 -27.95 18.81 7.11
CA VAL A 7 -26.88 19.46 6.35
C VAL A 7 -25.64 19.66 7.23
N ILE A 8 -25.82 20.07 8.48
CA ILE A 8 -24.71 20.18 9.45
C ILE A 8 -24.06 18.82 9.67
N LEU A 9 -24.84 17.75 9.85
CA LEU A 9 -24.32 16.40 10.05
C LEU A 9 -23.47 15.91 8.86
N ILE A 10 -23.93 16.17 7.63
CA ILE A 10 -23.19 15.82 6.41
C ILE A 10 -21.88 16.64 6.33
N CYS A 11 -21.92 17.94 6.60
CA CYS A 11 -20.73 18.79 6.61
C CYS A 11 -19.67 18.31 7.63
N LEU A 12 -20.10 17.90 8.83
CA LEU A 12 -19.19 17.41 9.86
C LEU A 12 -18.54 16.06 9.50
N SER A 13 -19.18 15.25 8.65
CA SER A 13 -18.63 13.94 8.28
C SER A 13 -17.33 14.02 7.46
N HIS A 14 -17.09 15.12 6.73
CA HIS A 14 -15.88 15.33 5.94
C HIS A 14 -14.61 15.51 6.79
N LEU A 15 -14.74 15.94 8.05
CA LEU A 15 -13.61 16.16 8.95
C LEU A 15 -12.94 14.86 9.41
N PHE A 16 -13.62 13.71 9.25
CA PHE A 16 -13.14 12.40 9.68
C PHE A 16 -12.79 11.47 8.52
N CYS A 17 -12.67 12.01 7.30
CA CYS A 17 -12.26 11.22 6.14
C CYS A 17 -10.73 11.13 6.08
N PHE A 18 -10.20 9.91 6.15
CA PHE A 18 -8.79 9.64 5.86
C PHE A 18 -8.68 9.16 4.42
N SER A 19 -7.83 9.82 3.63
CA SER A 19 -7.45 9.36 2.30
C SER A 19 -6.37 8.29 2.38
N GLN A 20 -6.26 7.48 1.33
CA GLN A 20 -5.06 6.68 1.08
C GLN A 20 -3.80 7.54 0.99
N ASP A 21 -2.65 6.93 1.27
CA ASP A 21 -1.33 7.55 1.15
C ASP A 21 -1.13 8.14 -0.26
N ASN A 22 -0.51 9.32 -0.32
CA ASN A 22 -0.31 10.01 -1.60
C ASN A 22 0.89 9.41 -2.37
N TYR A 23 0.59 8.54 -3.33
CA TYR A 23 1.57 7.94 -4.23
C TYR A 23 1.67 8.61 -5.61
N SER A 24 1.37 9.92 -5.72
CA SER A 24 1.54 10.65 -6.98
C SER A 24 2.95 10.47 -7.55
N ALA A 25 3.05 10.14 -8.85
CA ALA A 25 4.33 9.85 -9.51
C ALA A 25 5.28 11.06 -9.53
N ASP A 26 4.74 12.28 -9.46
CA ASP A 26 5.53 13.52 -9.40
C ASP A 26 6.23 13.73 -8.05
N LEU A 27 5.79 13.02 -7.01
CA LEU A 27 6.44 13.00 -5.70
C LEU A 27 7.62 12.01 -5.64
N ILE A 28 7.97 11.36 -6.76
CA ILE A 28 9.18 10.53 -6.84
C ILE A 28 10.38 11.46 -7.04
N PRO A 29 11.39 11.44 -6.15
CA PRO A 29 12.61 12.24 -6.31
C PRO A 29 13.27 11.99 -7.67
N SER A 30 13.79 13.03 -8.31
CA SER A 30 14.44 12.95 -9.63
C SER A 30 15.56 11.91 -9.68
N ALA A 31 16.32 11.76 -8.59
CA ALA A 31 17.36 10.76 -8.44
C ALA A 31 16.83 9.31 -8.57
N MET A 32 15.61 9.03 -8.11
CA MET A 32 14.98 7.71 -8.21
C MET A 32 14.22 7.48 -9.52
N ARG A 33 13.97 8.54 -10.29
CA ARG A 33 13.30 8.47 -11.60
C ARG A 33 14.30 8.33 -12.74
N ASN A 34 15.51 8.85 -12.58
CA ASN A 34 16.52 8.86 -13.64
C ASN A 34 16.88 7.42 -14.06
N ARG A 35 16.52 7.05 -15.29
CA ARG A 35 16.74 5.73 -15.90
C ARG A 35 16.12 4.54 -15.14
N ALA A 36 15.17 4.79 -14.24
CA ALA A 36 14.43 3.73 -13.55
C ALA A 36 13.25 3.23 -14.40
N ASN A 37 13.01 1.92 -14.39
CA ASN A 37 11.82 1.31 -15.01
C ASN A 37 10.63 1.26 -14.04
N ALA A 38 10.90 1.15 -12.74
CA ALA A 38 9.93 1.21 -11.66
C ALA A 38 10.62 1.72 -10.39
N THR A 39 9.85 2.21 -9.42
CA THR A 39 10.34 2.71 -8.13
C THR A 39 9.47 2.18 -7.00
N ILE A 40 10.10 1.58 -5.99
CA ILE A 40 9.43 1.19 -4.74
C ILE A 40 9.13 2.46 -3.95
N ARG A 41 7.85 2.70 -3.62
CA ARG A 41 7.34 3.87 -2.90
C ARG A 41 7.24 3.63 -1.41
N ASN A 42 6.83 2.42 -1.04
CA ASN A 42 6.77 1.94 0.33
C ASN A 42 7.00 0.43 0.31
N GLU A 43 7.71 -0.07 1.31
CA GLU A 43 7.91 -1.48 1.56
C GLU A 43 8.03 -1.68 3.06
N GLU A 44 7.05 -2.38 3.61
CA GLU A 44 6.94 -2.68 5.03
C GLU A 44 6.77 -4.19 5.18
N THR A 45 7.64 -4.79 6.00
CA THR A 45 7.52 -6.18 6.40
C THR A 45 7.37 -6.25 7.91
N VAL A 46 6.21 -6.71 8.36
CA VAL A 46 5.92 -6.96 9.77
C VAL A 46 6.07 -8.44 10.05
N VAL A 47 6.93 -8.77 11.02
CA VAL A 47 7.13 -10.13 11.52
C VAL A 47 6.53 -10.21 12.93
N ASP A 48 5.42 -10.90 13.07
CA ASP A 48 4.71 -11.11 14.33
C ASP A 48 4.98 -12.52 14.84
N MET A 49 5.90 -12.65 15.80
CA MET A 49 6.27 -13.92 16.44
C MET A 49 5.38 -14.16 17.66
N ARG A 50 4.36 -15.01 17.49
CA ARG A 50 3.41 -15.35 18.56
C ARG A 50 3.88 -16.54 19.39
N SER A 51 4.56 -17.49 18.76
CA SER A 51 5.26 -18.63 19.38
C SER A 51 6.35 -19.14 18.42
N PRO A 52 7.24 -20.06 18.86
CA PRO A 52 8.31 -20.59 18.00
C PRO A 52 7.82 -21.25 16.70
N ASP A 53 6.59 -21.78 16.71
CA ASP A 53 5.92 -22.45 15.60
C ASP A 53 4.79 -21.60 14.95
N ASN A 54 4.54 -20.38 15.45
CA ASN A 54 3.51 -19.48 14.94
C ASN A 54 4.08 -18.09 14.69
N VAL A 55 4.49 -17.86 13.44
CA VAL A 55 5.01 -16.58 12.97
C VAL A 55 4.17 -16.09 11.80
N LEU A 56 3.65 -14.86 11.91
CA LEU A 56 2.94 -14.21 10.82
C LEU A 56 3.85 -13.20 10.12
N TYR A 57 3.87 -13.28 8.80
CA TYR A 57 4.53 -12.30 7.93
C TYR A 57 3.47 -11.50 7.19
N SER A 58 3.49 -10.18 7.38
CA SER A 58 2.65 -9.26 6.61
C SER A 58 3.56 -8.34 5.80
N VAL A 59 3.37 -8.31 4.49
CA VAL A 59 4.14 -7.45 3.58
C VAL A 59 3.19 -6.46 2.92
N LYS A 60 3.50 -5.17 3.05
CA LYS A 60 2.81 -4.08 2.35
C LYS A 60 3.82 -3.41 1.42
N GLN A 61 3.52 -3.38 0.13
CA GLN A 61 4.39 -2.76 -0.85
C GLN A 61 3.59 -1.88 -1.81
N ALA A 62 4.17 -0.73 -2.17
CA ALA A 62 3.65 0.13 -3.21
C ALA A 62 4.78 0.38 -4.22
N ILE A 63 4.53 0.07 -5.49
CA ILE A 63 5.51 0.26 -6.58
C ILE A 63 4.86 1.14 -7.64
N THR A 64 5.59 2.13 -8.12
CA THR A 64 5.20 2.89 -9.32
C THR A 64 6.00 2.37 -10.51
N VAL A 65 5.32 1.85 -11.53
CA VAL A 65 5.94 1.47 -12.81
C VAL A 65 6.01 2.70 -13.71
N LEU A 66 7.19 3.02 -14.21
CA LEU A 66 7.48 4.26 -14.94
C LEU A 66 7.44 4.07 -16.45
N ASN A 67 7.69 2.85 -16.95
CA ASN A 67 7.66 2.52 -18.37
C ASN A 67 7.47 1.00 -18.58
N LYS A 68 7.22 0.60 -19.84
CA LYS A 68 6.98 -0.80 -20.25
C LYS A 68 8.06 -1.81 -19.85
N ASN A 69 9.31 -1.38 -19.66
CA ASN A 69 10.38 -2.28 -19.26
C ASN A 69 10.27 -2.67 -17.77
N GLY A 70 9.38 -2.02 -17.01
CA GLY A 70 9.08 -2.31 -15.61
C GLY A 70 7.82 -3.14 -15.39
N ASP A 71 7.17 -3.63 -16.45
CA ASP A 71 5.90 -4.37 -16.34
C ASP A 71 6.01 -5.60 -15.43
N GLU A 72 7.19 -6.24 -15.40
CA GLU A 72 7.44 -7.38 -14.52
C GLU A 72 7.38 -7.02 -13.03
N ASN A 73 7.63 -5.75 -12.68
CA ASN A 73 7.51 -5.23 -11.32
C ASN A 73 6.07 -4.90 -10.91
N ALA A 74 5.12 -4.87 -11.85
CA ALA A 74 3.68 -4.72 -11.52
C ALA A 74 3.07 -6.02 -10.99
N ARG A 75 3.75 -7.16 -11.18
CA ARG A 75 3.24 -8.46 -10.76
C ARG A 75 3.37 -8.65 -9.26
N LEU A 76 2.28 -9.05 -8.62
CA LEU A 76 2.31 -9.55 -7.25
C LEU A 76 2.80 -11.00 -7.24
N VAL A 77 4.02 -11.23 -6.75
CA VAL A 77 4.62 -12.56 -6.64
C VAL A 77 4.75 -12.91 -5.17
N ILE A 78 4.13 -14.01 -4.75
CA ILE A 78 4.14 -14.48 -3.35
C ILE A 78 4.73 -15.89 -3.33
N PHE A 79 5.86 -16.05 -2.64
CA PHE A 79 6.51 -17.34 -2.46
C PHE A 79 5.92 -18.09 -1.26
N TYR A 80 5.75 -19.40 -1.41
CA TYR A 80 5.27 -20.29 -0.36
C TYR A 80 6.07 -21.60 -0.37
N ASP A 81 6.06 -22.31 0.76
CA ASP A 81 6.70 -23.61 0.92
C ASP A 81 5.90 -24.46 1.92
N LYS A 82 6.40 -25.64 2.30
CA LYS A 82 5.68 -26.54 3.23
C LYS A 82 5.43 -25.94 4.63
N ASN A 83 6.23 -24.95 5.01
CA ASN A 83 6.17 -24.26 6.30
C ASN A 83 5.55 -22.86 6.19
N LYS A 84 5.38 -22.32 4.98
CA LYS A 84 4.77 -21.00 4.72
C LYS A 84 3.48 -21.15 3.94
N VAL A 85 2.36 -20.84 4.59
CA VAL A 85 1.03 -20.84 3.96
C VAL A 85 0.56 -19.41 3.75
N ILE A 86 0.07 -19.11 2.54
CA ILE A 86 -0.55 -17.82 2.23
C ILE A 86 -1.92 -17.76 2.91
N LYS A 87 -2.10 -16.82 3.83
CA LYS A 87 -3.36 -16.65 4.58
C LYS A 87 -4.32 -15.67 3.89
N SER A 88 -3.81 -14.59 3.31
CA SER A 88 -4.59 -13.55 2.64
C SER A 88 -3.73 -12.76 1.66
N ILE A 89 -4.39 -12.06 0.73
CA ILE A 89 -3.84 -11.10 -0.22
C ILE A 89 -4.70 -9.85 -0.19
#